data_AF-A0A2N7VJJ6-F1
#
_entry.id   AF-A0A2N7VJJ6-F1
#
_cell.length_a   1.000
_cell.length_b   1.000
_cell.length_c   1.000
_cell.angle_alpha   90.00
_cell.angle_beta   90.00
_cell.angle_gamma   90.00
#
_symmetry.space_group_name_H-M   'P 1'
#
loop_
_entity.id
_entity.type
_entity.pdbx_description
1 polymer ?
#
loop_
_entity_poly.entity_id
_entity_poly.type
_entity_poly.pdbx_seq_one_letter_code
_entity_poly.pdbx_strand_id
1 'polypeptide(L)'
;MHALVIHAPLDLRIEDAPTPEPEANQLLVRIRAEFAVAVELLNKGLLDVKQLISDVFPYRESVRMFRTASDRSKPCATDWAP
;
A
#
# COMPACT_ATOMS: atom_id res chain seq x y z
N MET A 1 0.45 17.05 -3.37
CA MET A 1 0.28 16.05 -2.29
C MET A 1 1.37 15.02 -2.50
N HIS A 2 2.13 14.68 -1.46
CA HIS A 2 3.14 13.63 -1.60
C HIS A 2 2.46 12.26 -1.74
N ALA A 3 2.77 11.54 -2.81
CA ALA A 3 2.30 10.20 -3.12
C ALA A 3 3.48 9.22 -3.13
N LEU A 4 3.29 8.01 -2.62
CA LEU A 4 4.25 6.92 -2.76
C LEU A 4 3.93 6.15 -4.06
N VAL A 5 4.84 6.19 -5.02
CA VAL A 5 4.66 5.62 -6.37
C VAL A 5 5.64 4.45 -6.55
N ILE A 6 5.12 3.32 -7.07
CA ILE A 6 5.92 2.16 -7.42
C ILE A 6 6.28 2.26 -8.91
N HIS A 7 7.56 2.45 -9.23
CA HIS A 7 8.03 2.49 -10.62
C HIS A 7 8.52 1.14 -11.12
N ALA A 8 9.08 0.33 -10.23
CA ALA A 8 9.60 -1.00 -10.51
C ALA A 8 9.71 -1.83 -9.20
N PRO A 9 10.01 -3.14 -9.26
CA PRO A 9 10.30 -3.91 -8.06
C PRO A 9 11.42 -3.25 -7.25
N LEU A 10 11.15 -2.97 -5.96
CA LEU A 10 12.06 -2.26 -5.04
C LEU A 10 12.41 -0.82 -5.45
N ASP A 11 11.61 -0.19 -6.31
CA ASP A 11 11.75 1.24 -6.68
C ASP A 11 10.48 2.00 -6.27
N LEU A 12 10.42 2.33 -4.98
CA LEU A 12 9.40 3.17 -4.37
C LEU A 12 9.90 4.61 -4.29
N ARG A 13 9.09 5.57 -4.77
CA ARG A 13 9.45 6.99 -4.77
C ARG A 13 8.35 7.84 -4.15
N ILE A 14 8.74 8.84 -3.39
CA ILE A 14 7.82 9.86 -2.90
C ILE A 14 7.84 11.01 -3.89
N GLU A 15 6.70 11.29 -4.51
CA GLU A 15 6.55 12.31 -5.55
C GLU A 15 5.42 13.28 -5.22
N ASP A 16 5.52 14.51 -5.73
CA ASP A 16 4.40 15.44 -5.66
C ASP A 16 3.38 15.13 -6.76
N ALA A 17 2.20 14.69 -6.32
CA ALA A 17 1.03 14.48 -7.18
C ALA A 17 -0.01 15.60 -6.98
N PRO A 18 -0.76 16.00 -8.03
CA PRO A 18 -1.89 16.89 -7.88
C PRO A 18 -2.95 16.25 -6.97
N THR A 19 -3.60 17.06 -6.13
CA THR A 19 -4.69 16.58 -5.28
C THR A 19 -5.92 16.31 -6.15
N PRO A 20 -6.43 15.07 -6.25
CA PRO A 20 -7.61 14.80 -7.06
C PRO A 20 -8.87 15.32 -6.37
N GLU A 21 -9.87 15.72 -7.17
CA GLU A 21 -11.21 16.04 -6.68
C GLU A 21 -11.98 14.73 -6.44
N PRO A 22 -12.53 14.49 -5.23
CA PRO A 22 -13.29 13.28 -4.96
C PRO A 22 -14.64 13.29 -5.68
N GLU A 23 -14.96 12.20 -6.37
CA GLU A 23 -16.27 12.01 -7.01
C GLU A 23 -17.39 11.78 -5.97
N ALA A 24 -18.65 11.84 -6.42
CA ALA A 24 -19.78 11.41 -5.60
C ALA A 24 -19.55 9.95 -5.18
N ASN A 25 -19.33 9.73 -3.87
CA ASN A 25 -18.95 8.46 -3.20
C ASN A 25 -17.44 8.19 -3.01
N GLN A 26 -16.56 9.15 -3.25
CA GLN A 26 -15.14 9.04 -2.89
C GLN A 26 -14.79 9.89 -1.66
N LEU A 27 -13.86 9.39 -0.84
CA LEU A 27 -13.31 10.13 0.31
C LEU A 27 -11.82 10.36 0.10
N LEU A 28 -11.41 11.62 0.03
CA LEU A 28 -10.01 12.00 -0.02
C LEU A 28 -9.43 12.09 1.40
N VAL A 29 -8.56 11.15 1.76
CA VAL A 29 -7.89 11.13 3.08
C VAL A 29 -6.41 11.50 2.91
N ARG A 30 -5.99 12.59 3.58
CA ARG A 30 -4.57 12.99 3.61
C ARG A 30 -3.91 12.44 4.87
N ILE A 31 -3.07 11.43 4.70
CA ILE A 31 -2.24 10.87 5.78
C ILE A 31 -0.86 11.53 5.71
N ARG A 32 -0.41 12.14 6.82
CA ARG A 32 0.98 12.59 6.96
C ARG A 32 1.83 11.43 7.41
N ALA A 33 2.94 11.27 6.73
CA ALA A 33 3.54 9.99 6.49
C ALA A 33 5.05 10.22 6.35
N GLU A 34 5.73 10.36 7.49
CA GLU A 34 7.18 10.57 7.54
C GLU A 34 7.91 9.23 7.29
N PHE A 35 7.76 8.68 6.08
CA PHE A 35 8.24 7.34 5.73
C PHE A 35 9.53 7.34 4.91
N ALA A 36 10.22 8.48 4.78
CA ALA A 36 11.41 8.58 3.95
C ALA A 36 12.47 7.50 4.28
N VAL A 37 12.74 7.29 5.57
CA VAL A 37 13.69 6.26 6.03
C VAL A 37 13.18 4.85 5.72
N ALA A 38 11.88 4.59 5.93
CA ALA A 38 11.29 3.28 5.66
C ALA A 38 11.34 2.94 4.15
N VAL A 39 11.04 3.92 3.28
CA VAL A 39 11.14 3.78 1.82
C VAL A 39 12.57 3.46 1.39
N GLU A 40 13.56 4.16 1.96
CA GLU A 40 14.97 3.88 1.65
C GLU A 40 15.38 2.45 2.05
N LEU A 41 14.95 1.98 3.23
CA LEU A 41 15.23 0.62 3.70
C LEU A 41 14.52 -0.44 2.85
N LEU A 42 13.30 -0.18 2.39
CA LEU A 42 12.55 -1.05 1.48
C LEU A 42 13.24 -1.16 0.11
N ASN A 43 13.64 -0.03 -0.47
CA ASN A 43 14.35 -0.01 -1.76
C ASN A 43 15.70 -0.72 -1.69
N LYS A 44 16.39 -0.63 -0.55
CA LYS A 44 17.64 -1.39 -0.30
C LYS A 44 17.41 -2.87 -0.01
N GLY A 45 16.17 -3.34 0.08
CA GLY A 45 15.83 -4.72 0.44
C GLY A 45 16.24 -5.10 1.87
N LEU A 46 16.46 -4.12 2.74
CA LEU A 46 16.91 -4.32 4.13
C LEU A 46 15.77 -4.64 5.09
N LEU A 47 14.52 -4.56 4.62
CA LEU A 47 13.31 -4.94 5.35
C LEU A 47 12.66 -6.13 4.66
N ASP A 48 12.58 -7.27 5.36
CA ASP A 48 11.81 -8.43 4.90
C ASP A 48 10.32 -8.23 5.18
N VAL A 49 9.63 -7.61 4.21
CA VAL A 49 8.18 -7.37 4.27
C VAL A 49 7.35 -8.64 4.14
N LYS A 50 7.95 -9.77 3.75
CA LYS A 50 7.22 -11.03 3.57
C LYS A 50 6.60 -11.51 4.88
N GLN A 51 7.24 -11.22 6.00
CA GLN A 51 6.74 -11.52 7.34
C GLN A 51 5.51 -10.68 7.75
N LEU A 52 5.28 -9.56 7.08
CA LEU A 52 4.11 -8.71 7.33
C LEU A 52 2.88 -9.18 6.54
N ILE A 53 3.08 -10.00 5.50
CA ILE A 53 1.99 -10.53 4.68
C ILE A 53 1.28 -11.63 5.45
N SER A 54 0.05 -11.36 5.89
CA SER A 54 -0.76 -12.31 6.65
C SER A 54 -1.44 -13.34 5.75
N ASP A 55 -1.83 -12.93 4.54
CA ASP A 55 -2.55 -13.77 3.58
C ASP A 55 -2.24 -13.35 2.13
N VAL A 56 -2.31 -14.32 1.22
CA VAL A 56 -2.15 -14.13 -0.23
C VAL A 56 -3.40 -14.65 -0.94
N PHE A 57 -3.99 -13.83 -1.80
CA PHE A 57 -5.21 -14.18 -2.53
C PHE A 57 -4.98 -14.20 -4.04
N PRO A 58 -5.56 -15.15 -4.79
CA PRO A 58 -5.56 -15.12 -6.25
C PRO A 58 -6.28 -13.89 -6.80
N TYR A 59 -5.93 -13.47 -8.04
CA TYR A 59 -6.55 -12.30 -8.68
C TYR A 59 -8.08 -12.27 -8.56
N ARG A 60 -8.68 -13.43 -8.82
CA ARG A 60 -10.13 -13.64 -8.89
C ARG A 60 -10.84 -13.38 -7.55
N GLU A 61 -10.11 -13.32 -6.44
CA GLU A 61 -10.65 -13.13 -5.09
C GLU A 61 -10.42 -11.71 -4.54
N SER A 62 -10.11 -10.72 -5.39
CA SER A 62 -9.86 -9.32 -4.99
C SER A 62 -10.88 -8.74 -4.00
N VAL A 63 -12.18 -8.96 -4.23
CA VAL A 63 -13.25 -8.46 -3.35
C VAL A 63 -13.16 -9.07 -1.95
N ARG A 64 -12.83 -10.36 -1.86
CA ARG A 64 -12.65 -11.05 -0.58
C ARG A 64 -11.40 -10.53 0.14
N MET A 65 -10.31 -10.33 -0.60
CA MET A 65 -9.08 -9.76 -0.08
C MET A 65 -9.34 -8.38 0.56
N PHE A 66 -10.00 -7.45 -0.14
CA PHE A 66 -10.32 -6.13 0.43
C PHE A 66 -11.21 -6.19 1.67
N ARG A 67 -12.17 -7.13 1.72
CA ARG A 67 -13.02 -7.33 2.91
C ARG A 67 -12.21 -7.81 4.10
N THR A 68 -11.34 -8.80 3.90
CA THR A 68 -10.42 -9.28 4.93
C THR A 68 -9.46 -8.17 5.38
N ALA A 69 -8.91 -7.40 4.44
CA ALA A 69 -8.00 -6.29 4.72
C ALA A 69 -8.65 -5.12 5.49
N SER A 70 -9.97 -4.97 5.35
CA SER A 70 -10.74 -3.91 6.02
C SER A 70 -11.10 -4.25 7.47
N ASP A 71 -10.91 -5.49 7.92
CA ASP A 71 -11.20 -5.92 9.28
C ASP A 71 -10.13 -5.41 10.25
N ARG A 72 -10.46 -4.32 10.96
CA ARG A 72 -9.56 -3.67 11.93
C ARG A 72 -9.32 -4.49 13.21
N SER A 73 -10.01 -5.61 13.41
CA SER A 73 -9.76 -6.50 14.55
C SER A 73 -8.43 -7.25 14.43
N LYS A 74 -7.83 -7.26 13.23
CA LYS A 74 -6.54 -7.90 12.96
C LYS A 74 -5.60 -6.95 12.20
N PRO A 75 -4.32 -6.83 12.60
CA PRO A 75 -3.31 -6.26 11.73
C PRO A 75 -3.15 -7.17 10.52
N CYS A 76 -3.35 -6.66 9.30
CA CYS A 76 -3.15 -7.44 8.08
C CYS A 76 -2.48 -6.62 6.99
N ALA A 77 -1.48 -7.22 6.34
CA ALA A 77 -1.04 -6.84 5.01
C ALA A 77 -1.32 -8.04 4.10
N THR A 78 -2.03 -7.81 3.00
CA THR A 78 -2.42 -8.86 2.06
C THR A 78 -1.74 -8.63 0.72
N ASP A 79 -1.25 -9.70 0.11
CA ASP A 79 -0.60 -9.65 -1.20
C ASP A 79 -1.42 -10.37 -2.27
N TRP A 80 -1.07 -10.13 -3.52
CA TRP A 80 -1.74 -10.65 -4.69
C TRP A 80 -0.96 -11.79 -5.34
N ALA A 81 -1.60 -12.95 -5.48
CA ALA A 81 -1.09 -14.02 -6.32
C ALA A 81 -1.58 -13.85 -7.77
N PRO A 82 -0.70 -14.05 -8.77
CA PRO A 82 -1.10 -14.07 -10.18
C PRO A 82 -2.14 -15.16 -10.50
#